data_AF-A0A6A0H3S2-F1
#
_entry.id   AF-A0A6A0H3S2-F1
#
_cell.length_a   1.000
_cell.length_b   1.000
_cell.length_c   1.000
_cell.angle_alpha   90.00
_cell.angle_beta   90.00
_cell.angle_gamma   90.00
#
_symmetry.space_group_name_H-M   'P 1'
#
loop_
_entity.id
_entity.type
_entity.pdbx_description
1 polymer ?
#
loop_
_entity_poly.entity_id
_entity_poly.type
_entity_poly.pdbx_seq_one_letter_code
_entity_poly.pdbx_strand_id
1 'polypeptide(L)'
;SPHTFYIFWVIESASYPFADLNTYNGVFNWTMTYRLDSDFPRPYGSIVFSPNVSAKTAAPKNYAHGKTKLAAWFVSNCYTISGREHLVKVLQTHMDVDIYGGCGTLICTIEESNECREMLEKDYKFYLAFENSLCVDYITEKFFETIKYNVVPVVYGLGYERTQIPKGAYIDVMDFASVQDLASYLLYLDSNDTAYNEYFRLKFSC
;
A
#
# COMPACT_ATOMS: atom_id res chain seq x y z
N SER A 1 -35.66 -12.29 14.95
CA SER A 1 -36.52 -11.23 15.53
C SER A 1 -36.88 -10.26 14.41
N PRO A 2 -38.16 -9.95 14.15
CA PRO A 2 -38.57 -9.07 13.05
C PRO A 2 -38.10 -7.60 13.19
N HIS A 3 -37.46 -7.25 14.30
CA HIS A 3 -36.92 -5.90 14.56
C HIS A 3 -35.40 -5.87 14.73
N THR A 4 -34.70 -6.97 14.46
CA THR A 4 -33.24 -7.05 14.58
C THR A 4 -32.61 -7.13 13.19
N PHE A 5 -31.77 -6.16 12.87
CA PHE A 5 -30.95 -6.17 11.66
C PHE A 5 -29.60 -6.83 11.96
N TYR A 6 -29.17 -7.72 11.08
CA TYR A 6 -27.86 -8.37 11.16
C TYR A 6 -26.92 -7.76 10.12
N ILE A 7 -25.73 -7.36 10.57
CA ILE A 7 -24.68 -6.80 9.71
C ILE A 7 -23.60 -7.86 9.51
N PHE A 8 -23.30 -8.17 8.26
CA PHE A 8 -22.10 -8.93 7.91
C PHE A 8 -20.90 -7.98 7.96
N TRP A 9 -20.00 -8.20 8.92
CA TRP A 9 -18.79 -7.41 9.06
C TRP A 9 -17.56 -8.25 8.70
N VAL A 10 -16.81 -7.81 7.69
CA VAL A 10 -15.50 -8.38 7.34
C VAL A 10 -14.60 -7.27 6.79
N ILE A 11 -13.37 -7.21 7.29
CA ILE A 11 -12.37 -6.26 6.78
C ILE A 11 -11.33 -6.96 5.89
N GLU A 12 -11.16 -8.28 6.04
CA GLU A 12 -10.29 -9.08 5.19
C GLU A 12 -10.84 -9.28 3.78
N SER A 13 -9.94 -9.55 2.83
CA SER A 13 -10.29 -9.73 1.41
C SER A 13 -11.32 -10.84 1.21
N ALA A 14 -12.26 -10.66 0.29
CA ALA A 14 -13.28 -11.66 -0.02
C ALA A 14 -12.70 -13.03 -0.48
N SER A 15 -11.48 -13.03 -1.03
CA SER A 15 -10.79 -14.26 -1.44
C SER A 15 -10.19 -15.04 -0.26
N TYR A 16 -10.11 -14.43 0.93
CA TYR A 16 -9.54 -15.09 2.10
C TYR A 16 -10.51 -16.19 2.59
N PRO A 17 -10.08 -17.46 2.70
CA PRO A 17 -10.99 -18.58 2.94
C PRO A 17 -11.32 -18.74 4.43
N PHE A 18 -11.89 -17.73 5.08
CA PHE A 18 -12.27 -17.82 6.50
C PHE A 18 -13.58 -18.57 6.73
N ALA A 19 -14.48 -18.60 5.73
CA ALA A 19 -15.75 -19.34 5.79
C ALA A 19 -16.35 -19.54 4.38
N ASP A 20 -17.18 -20.57 4.20
CA ASP A 20 -18.07 -20.67 3.05
C ASP A 20 -19.28 -19.74 3.25
N LEU A 21 -19.22 -18.55 2.65
CA LEU A 21 -20.25 -17.54 2.80
C LEU A 21 -21.61 -17.97 2.23
N ASN A 22 -21.66 -18.98 1.34
CA ASN A 22 -22.93 -19.50 0.83
C ASN A 22 -23.81 -20.07 1.94
N THR A 23 -23.22 -20.57 3.01
CA THR A 23 -23.94 -21.10 4.18
C THR A 23 -24.70 -20.02 4.96
N TYR A 24 -24.41 -18.74 4.70
CA TYR A 24 -25.05 -17.59 5.34
C TYR A 24 -25.95 -16.79 4.40
N ASN A 25 -26.29 -17.34 3.23
CA ASN A 25 -27.20 -16.70 2.28
C ASN A 25 -28.55 -16.39 2.94
N GLY A 26 -28.97 -15.12 2.87
CA GLY A 26 -30.22 -14.64 3.46
C GLY A 26 -30.19 -14.43 4.98
N VAL A 27 -29.02 -14.57 5.64
CA VAL A 27 -28.88 -14.34 7.09
C VAL A 27 -28.70 -12.86 7.41
N PHE A 28 -27.92 -12.14 6.60
CA PHE A 28 -27.55 -10.74 6.85
C PHE A 28 -28.43 -9.78 6.07
N ASN A 29 -28.77 -8.65 6.70
CA ASN A 29 -29.53 -7.57 6.07
C ASN A 29 -28.63 -6.54 5.40
N TRP A 30 -27.48 -6.28 6.00
CA TRP A 30 -26.52 -5.25 5.58
C TRP A 30 -25.09 -5.75 5.62
N THR A 31 -24.23 -5.05 4.91
CA THR A 31 -22.80 -5.30 4.80
C THR A 31 -22.01 -4.12 5.35
N MET A 32 -20.95 -4.42 6.11
CA MET A 32 -19.97 -3.43 6.57
C MET A 32 -18.58 -3.98 6.25
N THR A 33 -18.00 -3.57 5.13
CA THR A 33 -16.74 -4.16 4.62
C THR A 33 -15.81 -3.12 4.04
N TYR A 34 -14.61 -3.51 3.61
CA TYR A 34 -13.68 -2.61 2.92
C TYR A 34 -14.22 -2.10 1.57
N ARG A 35 -15.19 -2.80 0.98
CA ARG A 35 -15.80 -2.44 -0.29
C ARG A 35 -16.52 -1.10 -0.20
N LEU A 36 -16.26 -0.23 -1.17
CA LEU A 36 -16.89 1.09 -1.23
C LEU A 36 -18.38 1.03 -1.58
N ASP A 37 -18.86 -0.11 -2.07
CA ASP A 37 -20.28 -0.38 -2.37
C ASP A 37 -21.00 -1.21 -1.29
N SER A 38 -20.40 -1.40 -0.11
CA SER A 38 -21.14 -1.98 1.03
C SER A 38 -22.13 -0.97 1.64
N ASP A 39 -23.14 -1.46 2.36
CA ASP A 39 -24.15 -0.60 3.00
C ASP A 39 -23.49 0.40 3.98
N PHE A 40 -22.45 -0.05 4.67
CA PHE A 40 -21.62 0.75 5.55
C PHE A 40 -20.13 0.57 5.18
N PRO A 41 -19.58 1.34 4.23
CA PRO A 41 -18.18 1.22 3.84
C PRO A 41 -17.24 1.47 5.01
N ARG A 42 -16.34 0.51 5.24
CA ARG A 42 -15.29 0.55 6.26
C ARG A 42 -13.93 0.17 5.64
N PRO A 43 -13.39 1.00 4.73
CA PRO A 43 -12.04 0.79 4.20
C PRO A 43 -10.98 0.95 5.31
N TYR A 44 -9.76 0.46 5.07
CA TYR A 44 -8.66 0.60 6.03
C TYR A 44 -8.21 2.06 6.22
N GLY A 45 -8.50 2.93 5.25
CA GLY A 45 -8.19 4.34 5.31
C GLY A 45 -8.89 5.13 4.22
N SER A 46 -8.73 6.45 4.30
CA SER A 46 -9.26 7.39 3.32
C SER A 46 -8.36 8.62 3.26
N ILE A 47 -8.13 9.15 2.06
CA ILE A 47 -7.51 10.47 1.89
C ILE A 47 -8.63 11.51 1.86
N VAL A 48 -8.52 12.53 2.71
CA VAL A 48 -9.45 13.66 2.75
C VAL A 48 -8.66 14.94 2.49
N PHE A 49 -9.03 15.66 1.42
CA PHE A 49 -8.42 16.95 1.14
C PHE A 49 -9.01 18.02 2.06
N SER A 50 -8.17 18.61 2.91
CA SER A 50 -8.58 19.76 3.71
C SER A 50 -8.38 21.07 2.92
N PRO A 51 -9.44 21.84 2.66
CA PRO A 51 -9.35 23.10 1.92
C PRO A 51 -8.54 24.18 2.65
N ASN A 52 -8.25 23.98 3.95
CA ASN A 52 -7.57 24.94 4.81
C ASN A 52 -6.08 24.67 5.01
N VAL A 53 -5.52 23.65 4.37
CA VAL A 53 -4.06 23.53 4.30
C VAL A 53 -3.61 24.56 3.27
N SER A 54 -3.39 25.80 3.72
CA SER A 54 -2.56 26.74 2.97
C SER A 54 -1.34 25.95 2.52
N ALA A 55 -1.05 25.93 1.22
CA ALA A 55 0.23 25.44 0.73
C ALA A 55 1.30 26.32 1.39
N LYS A 56 1.69 25.96 2.62
CA LYS A 56 2.88 26.51 3.24
C LYS A 56 3.94 26.13 2.24
N THR A 57 4.49 27.13 1.57
CA THR A 57 5.66 27.00 0.71
C THR A 57 6.79 26.57 1.64
N ALA A 58 6.80 25.29 2.00
CA ALA A 58 7.91 24.66 2.64
C ALA A 58 9.10 24.87 1.71
N ALA A 59 10.26 25.17 2.29
CA ALA A 59 11.49 25.25 1.52
C ALA A 59 11.61 23.99 0.64
N PRO A 60 12.12 24.11 -0.59
CA PRO A 60 12.28 22.98 -1.49
C PRO A 60 13.08 21.89 -0.76
N LYS A 61 12.39 20.79 -0.41
CA LYS A 61 12.97 19.63 0.25
C LYS A 61 13.27 18.60 -0.83
N ASN A 62 14.53 18.20 -0.94
CA ASN A 62 14.89 17.02 -1.72
C ASN A 62 14.60 15.77 -0.87
N TYR A 63 13.52 15.08 -1.16
CA TYR A 63 13.12 13.85 -0.48
C TYR A 63 14.02 12.66 -0.80
N ALA A 64 14.84 12.72 -1.86
CA ALA A 64 15.84 11.70 -2.15
C ALA A 64 17.12 11.86 -1.32
N HIS A 65 17.39 13.07 -0.81
CA HIS A 65 18.65 13.38 -0.14
C HIS A 65 18.87 12.52 1.11
N GLY A 66 20.00 11.82 1.14
CA GLY A 66 20.41 10.97 2.28
C GLY A 66 19.88 9.54 2.23
N LYS A 67 18.93 9.24 1.34
CA LYS A 67 18.48 7.86 1.09
C LYS A 67 19.57 7.12 0.33
N THR A 68 19.96 5.95 0.84
CA THR A 68 21.04 5.13 0.28
C THR A 68 20.56 3.76 -0.20
N LYS A 69 19.33 3.40 0.14
CA LYS A 69 18.71 2.12 -0.20
C LYS A 69 17.56 2.31 -1.17
N LEU A 70 17.37 1.31 -2.01
CA LEU A 70 16.41 1.38 -3.11
C LEU A 70 14.98 1.11 -2.65
N ALA A 71 14.66 -0.16 -2.34
CA ALA A 71 13.31 -0.58 -1.97
C ALA A 71 13.30 -1.49 -0.73
N ALA A 72 12.30 -1.31 0.12
CA ALA A 72 12.02 -2.20 1.25
C ALA A 72 10.66 -2.87 1.12
N TRP A 73 10.55 -4.08 1.66
CA TRP A 73 9.29 -4.81 1.78
C TRP A 73 9.16 -5.47 3.15
N PHE A 74 8.16 -5.06 3.94
CA PHE A 74 7.91 -5.64 5.25
C PHE A 74 6.78 -6.66 5.12
N VAL A 75 7.10 -7.94 5.32
CA VAL A 75 6.20 -9.03 4.99
C VAL A 75 6.40 -10.25 5.89
N SER A 76 5.28 -10.79 6.38
CA SER A 76 5.24 -12.01 7.20
C SER A 76 4.35 -13.11 6.61
N ASN A 77 3.46 -12.78 5.65
CA ASN A 77 2.66 -13.75 4.94
C ASN A 77 3.29 -14.04 3.56
N CYS A 78 3.90 -15.22 3.43
CA CYS A 78 4.75 -15.61 2.31
C CYS A 78 4.04 -16.43 1.23
N TYR A 79 2.75 -16.73 1.45
CA TYR A 79 1.93 -17.51 0.54
C TYR A 79 0.60 -16.81 0.38
N THR A 80 0.46 -16.01 -0.68
CA THR A 80 -0.72 -15.15 -0.84
C THR A 80 -1.47 -15.45 -2.12
N ILE A 81 -2.76 -15.15 -2.11
CA ILE A 81 -3.64 -15.36 -3.27
C ILE A 81 -3.22 -14.42 -4.42
N SER A 82 -2.70 -13.25 -4.10
CA SER A 82 -2.16 -12.31 -5.09
C SER A 82 -0.88 -12.79 -5.78
N GLY A 83 -0.17 -13.78 -5.23
CA GLY A 83 1.13 -14.23 -5.74
C GLY A 83 2.23 -13.16 -5.67
N ARG A 84 2.09 -12.17 -4.77
CA ARG A 84 3.00 -11.03 -4.67
C ARG A 84 4.46 -11.44 -4.40
N GLU A 85 4.66 -12.57 -3.73
CA GLU A 85 5.97 -13.18 -3.47
C GLU A 85 6.68 -13.58 -4.76
N HIS A 86 5.95 -14.07 -5.76
CA HIS A 86 6.51 -14.39 -7.07
C HIS A 86 6.89 -13.13 -7.83
N LEU A 87 6.05 -12.09 -7.73
CA LEU A 87 6.33 -10.79 -8.32
C LEU A 87 7.62 -10.19 -7.76
N VAL A 88 7.76 -10.14 -6.42
CA VAL A 88 8.97 -9.62 -5.78
C VAL A 88 10.19 -10.47 -6.10
N LYS A 89 10.05 -11.80 -6.18
CA LYS A 89 11.16 -12.67 -6.58
C LYS A 89 11.69 -12.35 -7.98
N VAL A 90 10.81 -12.05 -8.94
CA VAL A 90 11.24 -11.59 -10.28
C VAL A 90 11.82 -10.19 -10.21
N LEU A 91 11.22 -9.29 -9.42
CA LEU A 91 11.70 -7.91 -9.25
C LEU A 91 13.15 -7.87 -8.70
N GLN A 92 13.47 -8.74 -7.74
CA GLN A 92 14.81 -8.90 -7.17
C GLN A 92 15.88 -9.35 -8.19
N THR A 93 15.48 -9.86 -9.37
CA THR A 93 16.45 -10.16 -10.44
C THR A 93 16.86 -8.92 -11.25
N HIS A 94 16.15 -7.81 -11.09
CA HIS A 94 16.36 -6.56 -11.84
C HIS A 94 16.78 -5.39 -10.96
N MET A 95 16.52 -5.43 -9.65
CA MET A 95 16.85 -4.36 -8.71
C MET A 95 16.94 -4.88 -7.26
N ASP A 96 17.61 -4.13 -6.40
CA ASP A 96 17.71 -4.48 -4.98
C ASP A 96 16.39 -4.24 -4.24
N VAL A 97 15.95 -5.26 -3.49
CA VAL A 97 14.80 -5.19 -2.59
C VAL A 97 15.17 -5.84 -1.25
N ASP A 98 15.20 -5.05 -0.20
CA ASP A 98 15.43 -5.50 1.16
C ASP A 98 14.11 -6.01 1.76
N ILE A 99 14.09 -7.29 2.14
CA ILE A 99 12.88 -7.96 2.66
C ILE A 99 13.01 -8.17 4.17
N TYR A 100 12.09 -7.56 4.92
CA TYR A 100 12.00 -7.65 6.37
C TYR A 100 10.83 -8.53 6.80
N GLY A 101 11.01 -9.25 7.91
CA GLY A 101 9.97 -10.07 8.52
C GLY A 101 10.05 -11.54 8.11
N GLY A 102 8.96 -12.28 8.35
CA GLY A 102 8.93 -13.74 8.23
C GLY A 102 9.23 -14.32 6.84
N CYS A 103 9.19 -13.50 5.79
CA CYS A 103 9.51 -13.92 4.42
C CYS A 103 10.88 -13.45 3.92
N GLY A 104 11.65 -12.76 4.77
CA GLY A 104 12.96 -12.22 4.45
C GLY A 104 14.03 -12.60 5.46
N THR A 105 15.22 -12.05 5.28
CA THR A 105 16.36 -12.26 6.18
C THR A 105 16.59 -11.08 7.11
N LEU A 106 15.98 -9.93 6.83
CA LEU A 106 16.08 -8.73 7.66
C LEU A 106 14.98 -8.71 8.72
N ILE A 107 15.27 -8.07 9.84
CA ILE A 107 14.39 -8.06 11.01
C ILE A 107 13.90 -6.64 11.24
N CYS A 108 12.59 -6.55 11.43
CA CYS A 108 11.89 -5.40 11.95
C CYS A 108 10.73 -5.96 12.78
N THR A 109 10.87 -5.94 14.11
CA THR A 109 9.85 -6.52 14.99
C THR A 109 8.71 -5.53 15.26
N ILE A 110 7.67 -5.98 15.96
CA ILE A 110 6.55 -5.11 16.37
C ILE A 110 7.05 -4.07 17.38
N GLU A 111 7.96 -4.46 18.29
CA GLU A 111 8.58 -3.56 19.26
C GLU A 111 9.38 -2.45 18.56
N GLU A 112 10.00 -2.76 17.42
CA GLU A 112 10.79 -1.83 16.60
C GLU A 112 9.95 -1.11 15.53
N SER A 113 8.63 -1.27 15.53
CA SER A 113 7.80 -0.83 14.41
C SER A 113 7.94 0.66 14.09
N ASN A 114 8.11 1.52 15.10
CA ASN A 114 8.35 2.95 14.89
C ASN A 114 9.74 3.20 14.30
N GLU A 115 10.77 2.61 14.88
CA GLU A 115 12.15 2.69 14.43
C GLU A 115 12.29 2.22 12.98
N CYS A 116 11.59 1.15 12.60
CA CYS A 116 11.58 0.66 11.23
C CYS A 116 10.92 1.62 10.26
N ARG A 117 9.86 2.33 10.69
CA ARG A 117 9.19 3.32 9.85
C ARG A 117 10.03 4.57 9.69
N GLU A 118 10.71 5.01 10.75
CA GLU A 118 11.71 6.09 10.67
C GLU A 118 12.88 5.71 9.77
N MET A 119 13.38 4.48 9.90
CA MET A 119 14.41 3.92 9.02
C MET A 119 13.94 3.87 7.55
N LEU A 120 12.69 3.46 7.30
CA LEU A 120 12.11 3.46 5.96
C LEU A 120 12.09 4.87 5.37
N GLU A 121 11.65 5.85 6.15
CA GLU A 121 11.66 7.26 5.75
C GLU A 121 13.07 7.80 5.50
N LYS A 122 14.06 7.37 6.26
CA LYS A 122 15.40 7.92 6.18
C LYS A 122 16.23 7.30 5.06
N ASP A 123 16.13 5.98 4.91
CA ASP A 123 17.13 5.22 4.16
C ASP A 123 16.61 4.77 2.77
N TYR A 124 15.30 4.58 2.58
CA TYR A 124 14.74 3.96 1.37
C TYR A 124 13.98 4.92 0.46
N LYS A 125 14.11 4.77 -0.86
CA LYS A 125 13.29 5.50 -1.83
C LYS A 125 11.88 4.92 -1.98
N PHE A 126 11.77 3.59 -1.98
CA PHE A 126 10.53 2.89 -2.27
C PHE A 126 10.12 1.93 -1.15
N TYR A 127 8.81 1.78 -0.96
CA TYR A 127 8.24 0.75 -0.12
C TYR A 127 7.21 -0.06 -0.90
N LEU A 128 7.33 -1.39 -0.88
CA LEU A 128 6.41 -2.29 -1.58
C LEU A 128 5.15 -2.52 -0.73
N ALA A 129 4.10 -1.75 -1.00
CA ALA A 129 2.80 -1.84 -0.35
C ALA A 129 1.90 -2.87 -1.06
N PHE A 130 2.35 -4.13 -1.16
CA PHE A 130 1.70 -5.17 -1.96
C PHE A 130 0.65 -5.94 -1.18
N GLU A 131 -0.56 -6.06 -1.72
CA GLU A 131 -1.68 -6.68 -1.02
C GLU A 131 -1.67 -8.20 -1.04
N ASN A 132 -2.26 -8.82 -0.01
CA ASN A 132 -2.37 -10.27 0.10
C ASN A 132 -3.28 -10.88 -0.98
N SER A 133 -4.24 -10.09 -1.48
CA SER A 133 -5.24 -10.52 -2.47
C SER A 133 -5.52 -9.36 -3.42
N LEU A 134 -5.76 -9.68 -4.70
CA LEU A 134 -6.19 -8.70 -5.69
C LEU A 134 -7.72 -8.60 -5.71
N CYS A 135 -8.28 -7.93 -4.70
CA CYS A 135 -9.71 -7.64 -4.63
C CYS A 135 -9.94 -6.15 -4.83
N VAL A 136 -10.94 -5.78 -5.64
CA VAL A 136 -11.30 -4.38 -5.88
C VAL A 136 -11.68 -3.71 -4.55
N ASP A 137 -11.07 -2.56 -4.27
CA ASP A 137 -11.19 -1.74 -3.04
C ASP A 137 -10.39 -2.27 -1.83
N TYR A 138 -9.70 -3.41 -1.94
CA TYR A 138 -8.90 -3.97 -0.83
C TYR A 138 -7.54 -3.27 -0.76
N ILE A 139 -7.54 -2.02 -0.30
CA ILE A 139 -6.36 -1.20 -0.02
C ILE A 139 -6.24 -1.10 1.49
N THR A 140 -5.10 -1.52 2.04
CA THR A 140 -4.94 -1.79 3.47
C THR A 140 -3.97 -0.85 4.17
N GLU A 141 -3.63 -1.15 5.43
CA GLU A 141 -2.59 -0.46 6.19
C GLU A 141 -1.25 -0.38 5.45
N LYS A 142 -0.96 -1.34 4.56
CA LYS A 142 0.29 -1.35 3.78
C LYS A 142 0.47 -0.08 2.98
N PHE A 143 -0.61 0.45 2.40
CA PHE A 143 -0.59 1.73 1.72
C PHE A 143 -0.77 2.90 2.70
N PHE A 144 -1.82 2.86 3.53
CA PHE A 144 -2.23 4.00 4.33
C PHE A 144 -1.25 4.36 5.46
N GLU A 145 -0.50 3.40 5.99
CA GLU A 145 0.58 3.69 6.94
C GLU A 145 1.83 4.20 6.22
N THR A 146 2.10 3.72 5.00
CA THR A 146 3.30 4.12 4.24
C THR A 146 3.21 5.55 3.73
N ILE A 147 2.06 5.97 3.24
CA ILE A 147 1.87 7.30 2.63
C ILE A 147 2.06 8.46 3.62
N LYS A 148 2.12 8.16 4.93
CA LYS A 148 2.42 9.13 6.01
C LYS A 148 3.91 9.51 6.07
N TYR A 149 4.79 8.71 5.48
CA TYR A 149 6.25 8.85 5.55
C TYR A 149 6.84 9.40 4.25
N ASN A 150 8.08 9.89 4.29
CA ASN A 150 8.77 10.38 3.09
C ASN A 150 9.38 9.26 2.23
N VAL A 151 8.56 8.30 1.82
CA VAL A 151 8.91 7.15 0.95
C VAL A 151 7.81 6.97 -0.10
N VAL A 152 8.18 6.62 -1.33
CA VAL A 152 7.19 6.43 -2.40
C VAL A 152 6.60 5.02 -2.32
N PRO A 153 5.27 4.86 -2.13
CA PRO A 153 4.64 3.54 -2.16
C PRO A 153 4.62 2.99 -3.58
N VAL A 154 5.08 1.76 -3.75
CA VAL A 154 4.85 0.93 -4.95
C VAL A 154 3.74 -0.05 -4.59
N VAL A 155 2.62 -0.01 -5.31
CA VAL A 155 1.39 -0.72 -4.94
C VAL A 155 1.11 -1.86 -5.91
N TYR A 156 0.58 -2.94 -5.36
CA TYR A 156 0.06 -4.08 -6.13
C TYR A 156 -1.26 -4.49 -5.49
N GLY A 157 -2.35 -3.97 -6.05
CA GLY A 157 -3.71 -4.06 -5.53
C GLY A 157 -4.70 -3.52 -6.55
N LEU A 158 -6.00 -3.53 -6.24
CA LEU A 158 -7.06 -3.10 -7.15
C LEU A 158 -7.97 -2.05 -6.49
N GLY A 159 -8.46 -1.09 -7.28
CA GLY A 159 -9.44 -0.09 -6.84
C GLY A 159 -8.84 1.24 -6.38
N TYR A 160 -7.55 1.50 -6.60
CA TYR A 160 -6.93 2.79 -6.29
C TYR A 160 -7.58 3.94 -7.07
N GLU A 161 -8.01 3.69 -8.30
CA GLU A 161 -8.71 4.64 -9.16
C GLU A 161 -10.11 5.03 -8.67
N ARG A 162 -10.68 4.24 -7.76
CA ARG A 162 -11.98 4.50 -7.11
C ARG A 162 -11.84 5.33 -5.84
N THR A 163 -10.61 5.60 -5.41
CA THR A 163 -10.31 6.42 -4.23
C THR A 163 -10.06 7.89 -4.61
N GLN A 164 -9.87 8.73 -3.59
CA GLN A 164 -9.40 10.10 -3.77
C GLN A 164 -7.87 10.21 -3.81
N ILE A 165 -7.14 9.08 -3.84
CA ILE A 165 -5.68 9.07 -3.87
C ILE A 165 -5.21 9.57 -5.25
N PRO A 166 -4.43 10.67 -5.34
CA PRO A 166 -3.85 11.14 -6.59
C PRO A 166 -2.93 10.08 -7.22
N LYS A 167 -3.03 9.85 -8.53
CA LYS A 167 -2.11 8.95 -9.26
C LYS A 167 -0.63 9.29 -9.09
N GLY A 168 -0.30 10.56 -8.86
CA GLY A 168 1.08 11.00 -8.62
C GLY A 168 1.59 10.72 -7.20
N ALA A 169 0.84 10.05 -6.34
CA ALA A 169 1.23 9.75 -4.95
C ALA A 169 1.81 8.34 -4.77
N TYR A 170 1.73 7.48 -5.78
CA TYR A 170 2.16 6.09 -5.72
C TYR A 170 2.54 5.59 -7.11
N ILE A 171 3.20 4.44 -7.16
CA ILE A 171 3.56 3.75 -8.40
C ILE A 171 2.75 2.45 -8.44
N ASP A 172 1.84 2.32 -9.41
CA ASP A 172 1.06 1.10 -9.59
C ASP A 172 1.83 0.09 -10.44
N VAL A 173 2.05 -1.11 -9.92
CA VAL A 173 2.69 -2.19 -10.68
C VAL A 173 1.87 -2.55 -11.93
N MET A 174 0.54 -2.36 -11.90
CA MET A 174 -0.35 -2.65 -13.03
C MET A 174 -0.22 -1.65 -14.19
N ASP A 175 0.46 -0.52 -14.01
CA ASP A 175 0.72 0.44 -15.08
C ASP A 175 1.91 0.04 -15.99
N PHE A 176 2.63 -1.04 -15.66
CA PHE A 176 3.81 -1.50 -16.39
C PHE A 176 3.53 -2.75 -17.21
N ALA A 177 4.11 -2.83 -18.42
CA ALA A 177 3.96 -3.99 -19.29
C ALA A 177 4.70 -5.23 -18.77
N SER A 178 5.74 -5.04 -17.95
CA SER A 178 6.52 -6.12 -17.34
C SER A 178 7.16 -5.70 -16.01
N VAL A 179 7.59 -6.68 -15.22
CA VAL A 179 8.37 -6.46 -13.98
C VAL A 179 9.71 -5.78 -14.28
N GLN A 180 10.30 -6.04 -15.45
CA GLN A 180 11.53 -5.38 -15.88
C GLN A 180 11.30 -3.90 -16.18
N ASP A 181 10.14 -3.53 -16.77
CA ASP A 181 9.80 -2.12 -17.01
C ASP A 181 9.57 -1.38 -15.70
N LEU A 182 8.91 -2.02 -14.72
CA LEU A 182 8.77 -1.48 -13.36
C LEU A 182 10.15 -1.25 -12.73
N ALA A 183 11.04 -2.25 -12.75
CA ALA A 183 12.38 -2.12 -12.19
C ALA A 183 13.18 -0.99 -12.86
N SER A 184 13.11 -0.91 -14.19
CA SER A 184 13.78 0.13 -14.98
C SER A 184 13.27 1.53 -14.60
N TYR A 185 11.97 1.67 -14.36
CA TYR A 185 11.38 2.92 -13.92
C TYR A 185 11.81 3.32 -12.50
N LEU A 186 11.83 2.36 -11.56
CA LEU A 186 12.30 2.60 -10.19
C LEU A 186 13.79 2.99 -10.16
N LEU A 187 14.63 2.35 -10.98
CA LEU A 187 16.04 2.72 -11.14
C LEU A 187 16.23 4.09 -11.81
N TYR A 188 15.38 4.45 -12.77
CA TYR A 188 15.36 5.79 -13.34
C TYR A 188 15.09 6.84 -12.25
N LEU A 189 14.05 6.64 -11.43
CA LEU A 189 13.73 7.53 -10.32
C LEU A 189 14.84 7.54 -9.25
N ASP A 190 15.53 6.42 -9.03
CA ASP A 190 16.68 6.38 -8.14
C ASP A 190 17.83 7.26 -8.63
N SER A 191 18.10 7.25 -9.93
CA SER A 191 19.14 8.10 -10.55
C SER A 191 18.72 9.57 -10.79
N ASN A 192 17.43 9.89 -10.64
CA ASN A 192 16.86 11.18 -11.01
C ASN A 192 16.04 11.77 -9.87
N ASP A 193 16.72 12.50 -8.99
CA ASP A 193 16.09 13.18 -7.86
C ASP A 193 14.96 14.11 -8.30
N THR A 194 15.08 14.84 -9.41
CA THR A 194 14.00 15.71 -9.88
C THR A 194 12.73 14.91 -10.15
N ALA A 195 12.82 13.80 -10.89
CA ALA A 195 11.67 12.95 -11.17
C ALA A 195 11.12 12.27 -9.90
N TYR A 196 11.99 11.80 -9.01
CA TYR A 196 11.58 11.21 -7.73
C TYR A 196 10.79 12.20 -6.85
N ASN A 197 11.23 13.46 -6.79
CA ASN A 197 10.59 14.48 -5.98
C ASN A 197 9.19 14.88 -6.48
N GLU A 198 8.83 14.58 -7.74
CA GLU A 198 7.49 14.86 -8.28
C GLU A 198 6.38 14.08 -7.55
N TYR A 199 6.71 12.93 -6.93
CA TYR A 199 5.80 12.12 -6.11
C TYR A 199 5.40 12.78 -4.79
N PHE A 200 6.13 13.81 -4.34
CA PHE A 200 5.88 14.50 -3.09
C PHE A 200 5.22 15.88 -3.27
N ARG A 201 4.82 16.23 -4.50
CA ARG A 201 4.14 17.52 -4.79
C ARG A 201 2.80 17.66 -4.08
N LEU A 202 2.07 16.56 -3.92
CA LEU A 202 0.76 16.52 -3.26
C LEU A 202 0.85 15.93 -1.86
N LYS A 203 1.95 16.19 -1.14
CA LYS A 203 2.20 15.57 0.17
C LYS A 203 0.99 15.72 1.09
N PHE A 204 0.47 14.59 1.54
CA PHE A 204 -0.63 14.52 2.47
C PHE A 204 -0.11 14.91 3.86
N SER A 205 -0.82 15.83 4.50
CA SER A 205 -0.73 15.98 5.96
C SER A 205 -1.86 15.13 6.52
N CYS A 206 -1.52 14.05 7.21
CA CYS A 206 -2.49 13.21 7.91
C CYS A 206 -2.81 13.77 9.29
#